data_AF-A0A4Q7YPJ0-F1
#
_entry.id   AF-A0A4Q7YPJ0-F1
#
_cell.length_a   1.000
_cell.length_b   1.000
_cell.length_c   1.000
_cell.angle_alpha   90.00
_cell.angle_beta   90.00
_cell.angle_gamma   90.00
#
_symmetry.space_group_name_H-M   'P 1'
#
loop_
_entity.id
_entity.type
_entity.pdbx_description
1 polymer ?
#
loop_
_entity_poly.entity_id
_entity_poly.type
_entity_poly.pdbx_seq_one_letter_code
_entity_poly.pdbx_strand_id
1 'polypeptide(L)'
;MADYIYLLENRLSKAQQNALEMVREVARAKGLTTFLVGGAVRDLTSGSPVRDLDVAVQGNALKLKKDIEKAGGKLSGESEATQALFVDFPGGVRMEIGSTLSAAYPKPGKPVYKPATILEDLRRRDFTANAMALSLNQGSYGLLMDPLNGVADIENRELRLVSNYGFIEDPVRMIRAVRLMARLGWQMDERTRSRYEAGKDEGYISAMSAWQHGYETEEIFHEEDPLRVLGRLEAEGWMKHLNPTVASSKANAGEMERLRDVQLQLQIHGIHAESAAANFPLLTAKMAPKDVAELKKSFIRQGFVEEIEALEAAGKAFGAQLSSKEAAAPSQAWKLLHVAQPSAVLWAAHHVKASGVQNKLKSFFTDWPQARQRIPYTLMQEMRITPDLPEYDELVEKLFFELMDNHLSTVDEQRAFLEPYSPPAPPPPVHLRRARAARKESKGSKSRKKAAAATDELEDAVSAEGAAPIADDASAEKAAPAKKAAKAPSAAKKEAVAPATKAAVKAPAKKAASAPAKVVAKKAVAKVPAKKAPAKPVPAKKTAPAKKAPAKKPTAANKTAVKAPVKVAQKKAPAKSPAKTPAKAPAKKAPAKAAKKKH
;
A
#
# COMPACT_ATOMS: atom_id res chain seq x y z
N MET A 1 -0.07 22.44 -7.17
CA MET A 1 0.75 21.70 -6.19
C MET A 1 -0.13 20.59 -5.64
N ALA A 2 0.41 19.40 -5.41
CA ALA A 2 -0.31 18.39 -4.62
C ALA A 2 -0.35 18.85 -3.15
N ASP A 3 -1.51 18.71 -2.51
CA ASP A 3 -1.60 18.85 -1.06
C ASP A 3 -1.20 17.51 -0.43
N TYR A 4 0.00 17.46 0.12
CA TYR A 4 0.54 16.25 0.74
C TYR A 4 -0.05 15.99 2.14
N ILE A 5 -0.72 16.96 2.77
CA ILE A 5 -1.53 16.72 3.98
C ILE A 5 -2.75 15.89 3.57
N TYR A 6 -3.47 16.31 2.53
CA TYR A 6 -4.58 15.54 1.96
C TYR A 6 -4.16 14.12 1.55
N LEU A 7 -2.95 13.92 0.98
CA LEU A 7 -2.44 12.57 0.68
C LEU A 7 -2.19 11.72 1.93
N LEU A 8 -1.62 12.29 3.00
CA LEU A 8 -1.42 11.57 4.27
C LEU A 8 -2.76 11.20 4.94
N GLU A 9 -3.75 12.08 4.87
CA GLU A 9 -5.07 11.88 5.48
C GLU A 9 -5.96 10.89 4.69
N ASN A 10 -5.83 10.82 3.36
CA ASN A 10 -6.77 10.10 2.49
C ASN A 10 -6.18 8.90 1.73
N ARG A 11 -4.85 8.72 1.69
CA ARG A 11 -4.21 7.53 1.05
C ARG A 11 -3.57 6.54 2.03
N LEU A 12 -3.46 6.89 3.31
CA LEU A 12 -3.06 5.96 4.37
C LEU A 12 -4.29 5.32 5.02
N SER A 13 -4.23 4.01 5.27
CA SER A 13 -5.27 3.31 6.04
C SER A 13 -5.37 3.85 7.47
N LYS A 14 -6.51 3.68 8.15
CA LYS A 14 -6.65 4.21 9.52
C LYS A 14 -5.64 3.60 10.49
N ALA A 15 -5.25 2.34 10.29
CA ALA A 15 -4.16 1.71 11.04
C ALA A 15 -2.80 2.39 10.76
N GLN A 16 -2.49 2.72 9.50
CA GLN A 16 -1.26 3.42 9.12
C GLN A 16 -1.20 4.85 9.69
N GLN A 17 -2.32 5.58 9.67
CA GLN A 17 -2.43 6.90 10.31
C GLN A 17 -2.16 6.80 11.82
N ASN A 18 -2.79 5.85 12.50
CA ASN A 18 -2.62 5.65 13.94
C ASN A 18 -1.17 5.24 14.28
N ALA A 19 -0.54 4.38 13.48
CA ALA A 19 0.86 3.99 13.65
C ALA A 19 1.82 5.16 13.48
N LEU A 20 1.61 6.02 12.47
CA LEU A 20 2.39 7.26 12.34
C LEU A 20 2.19 8.17 13.56
N GLU A 21 0.98 8.32 14.08
CA GLU A 21 0.74 9.17 15.25
C GLU A 21 1.46 8.67 16.50
N MET A 22 1.46 7.36 16.76
CA MET A 22 2.24 6.75 17.85
C MET A 22 3.73 7.12 17.75
N VAL A 23 4.32 7.04 16.56
CA VAL A 23 5.74 7.39 16.35
C VAL A 23 5.99 8.90 16.43
N ARG A 24 5.06 9.72 15.95
CA ARG A 24 5.11 11.19 16.08
C ARG A 24 5.13 11.61 17.54
N GLU A 25 4.25 11.06 18.38
CA GLU A 25 4.23 11.37 19.82
C GLU A 25 5.49 10.87 20.54
N VAL A 26 5.92 9.63 20.28
CA VAL A 26 7.17 9.08 20.87
C VAL A 26 8.38 9.93 20.51
N ALA A 27 8.50 10.39 19.26
CA ALA A 27 9.61 11.24 18.83
C ALA A 27 9.50 12.69 19.36
N ARG A 28 8.29 13.27 19.40
CA ARG A 28 8.01 14.59 19.97
C ARG A 28 8.38 14.64 21.45
N ALA A 29 8.05 13.59 22.21
CA ALA A 29 8.44 13.43 23.62
C ALA A 29 9.96 13.30 23.85
N LYS A 30 10.77 13.11 22.79
CA LYS A 30 12.24 13.15 22.82
C LYS A 30 12.83 14.40 22.16
N GLY A 31 12.01 15.30 21.64
CA GLY A 31 12.46 16.48 20.87
C GLY A 31 13.11 16.12 19.52
N LEU A 32 12.79 14.97 18.92
CA LEU A 32 13.36 14.55 17.64
C LEU A 32 12.47 14.96 16.46
N THR A 33 13.11 15.48 15.41
CA THR A 33 12.46 15.77 14.12
C THR A 33 12.13 14.47 13.39
N THR A 34 10.94 14.36 12.78
CA THR A 34 10.48 13.14 12.09
C THR A 34 9.99 13.40 10.67
N PHE A 35 10.17 12.40 9.81
CA PHE A 35 9.83 12.43 8.39
C PHE A 35 9.32 11.06 7.93
N LEU A 36 8.25 11.01 7.14
CA LEU A 36 7.96 9.85 6.29
C LEU A 36 8.89 9.95 5.07
N VAL A 37 9.45 8.83 4.61
CA VAL A 37 10.47 8.82 3.54
C VAL A 37 10.25 7.66 2.54
N GLY A 38 11.18 7.48 1.60
CA GLY A 38 11.39 6.19 0.95
C GLY A 38 10.23 5.67 0.10
N GLY A 39 9.92 4.39 0.24
CA GLY A 39 8.87 3.72 -0.52
C GLY A 39 7.47 4.28 -0.22
N ALA A 40 7.21 4.64 1.04
CA ALA A 40 5.93 5.19 1.45
C ALA A 40 5.62 6.53 0.75
N VAL A 41 6.58 7.46 0.68
CA VAL A 41 6.39 8.75 -0.02
C VAL A 41 6.25 8.55 -1.53
N ARG A 42 7.00 7.61 -2.12
CA ARG A 42 6.83 7.24 -3.54
C ARG A 42 5.40 6.76 -3.82
N ASP A 43 4.92 5.78 -3.04
CA ASP A 43 3.64 5.12 -3.28
C ASP A 43 2.45 6.06 -3.01
N LEU A 44 2.53 6.89 -1.95
CA LEU A 44 1.60 7.99 -1.70
C LEU A 44 1.51 8.95 -2.90
N THR A 45 2.64 9.28 -3.53
CA THR A 45 2.71 10.22 -4.65
C THR A 45 2.18 9.58 -5.93
N SER A 46 2.59 8.34 -6.26
CA SER A 46 2.12 7.61 -7.45
C SER A 46 0.65 7.21 -7.40
N GLY A 47 0.03 7.24 -6.21
CA GLY A 47 -1.33 6.73 -6.00
C GLY A 47 -1.39 5.20 -5.90
N SER A 48 -0.26 4.57 -5.60
CA SER A 48 -0.20 3.14 -5.27
C SER A 48 -0.57 2.93 -3.79
N PRO A 49 -1.17 1.78 -3.42
CA PRO A 49 -1.36 1.45 -2.01
C PRO A 49 -0.02 1.42 -1.28
N VAL A 50 0.07 2.16 -0.18
CA VAL A 50 1.23 2.11 0.73
C VAL A 50 1.16 0.77 1.46
N ARG A 51 2.19 -0.07 1.26
CA ARG A 51 2.29 -1.38 1.92
C ARG A 51 3.01 -1.27 3.27
N ASP A 52 4.10 -0.53 3.29
CA ASP A 52 5.02 -0.39 4.41
C ASP A 52 5.44 1.08 4.59
N LEU A 53 5.73 1.45 5.84
CA LEU A 53 6.03 2.83 6.23
C LEU A 53 7.52 3.00 6.56
N ASP A 54 8.25 3.80 5.77
CA ASP A 54 9.60 4.22 6.12
C ASP A 54 9.55 5.54 6.91
N VAL A 55 10.01 5.56 8.15
CA VAL A 55 10.11 6.78 8.98
C VAL A 55 11.58 7.08 9.31
N ALA A 56 12.03 8.28 8.92
CA ALA A 56 13.34 8.79 9.30
C ALA A 56 13.22 9.73 10.51
N VAL A 57 14.09 9.55 11.51
CA VAL A 57 14.18 10.41 12.70
C VAL A 57 15.54 11.10 12.75
N GLN A 58 15.57 12.42 12.99
CA GLN A 58 16.81 13.17 13.10
C GLN A 58 17.39 13.03 14.52
N GLY A 59 18.00 11.88 14.77
CA GLY A 59 18.53 11.46 16.06
C GLY A 59 19.15 10.08 15.98
N ASN A 60 18.92 9.25 17.00
CA ASN A 60 19.26 7.83 17.00
C ASN A 60 17.98 7.01 17.23
N ALA A 61 17.49 6.31 16.21
CA ALA A 61 16.20 5.60 16.29
C ALA A 61 16.21 4.44 17.30
N LEU A 62 17.35 3.76 17.50
CA LEU A 62 17.47 2.65 18.45
C LEU A 62 17.14 3.08 19.89
N LYS A 63 17.35 4.36 20.24
CA LYS A 63 16.97 4.93 21.54
C LYS A 63 15.45 5.04 21.75
N LEU A 64 14.63 4.91 20.70
CA LEU A 64 13.17 4.96 20.78
C LEU A 64 12.54 3.61 21.11
N LYS A 65 13.27 2.49 20.95
CA LYS A 65 12.79 1.11 21.08
C LYS A 65 11.80 0.90 22.25
N LYS A 66 12.25 1.20 23.48
CA LYS A 66 11.46 1.02 24.72
C LYS A 66 10.23 1.92 24.85
N ASP A 67 10.11 2.97 24.05
CA ASP A 67 8.97 3.88 24.08
C ASP A 67 8.01 3.61 22.91
N ILE A 68 8.52 3.09 21.78
CA ILE A 68 7.72 2.45 20.72
C ILE A 68 7.01 1.18 21.25
N GLU A 69 7.73 0.34 22.00
CA GLU A 69 7.17 -0.86 22.64
C GLU A 69 6.00 -0.51 23.60
N LYS A 70 6.11 0.60 24.34
CA LYS A 70 5.03 1.10 25.21
C LYS A 70 3.87 1.73 24.44
N ALA A 71 4.13 2.30 23.26
CA ALA A 71 3.09 2.87 22.40
C ALA A 71 2.27 1.79 21.69
N GLY A 72 2.73 0.53 21.68
CA GLY A 72 2.01 -0.62 21.12
C GLY A 72 2.62 -1.22 19.85
N GLY A 73 3.81 -0.78 19.43
CA GLY A 73 4.54 -1.41 18.33
C GLY A 73 5.32 -2.65 18.79
N LYS A 74 5.15 -3.79 18.11
CA LYS A 74 5.97 -4.99 18.32
C LYS A 74 7.28 -4.84 17.56
N LEU A 75 8.42 -5.01 18.23
CA LEU A 75 9.72 -5.05 17.56
C LEU A 75 9.89 -6.40 16.83
N SER A 76 10.07 -6.36 15.51
CA SER A 76 10.34 -7.54 14.67
C SER A 76 11.82 -7.71 14.31
N GLY A 77 12.64 -6.68 14.47
CA GLY A 77 14.10 -6.72 14.31
C GLY A 77 14.77 -5.36 14.51
N GLU A 78 16.09 -5.33 14.41
CA GLU A 78 16.86 -4.08 14.41
C GLU A 78 18.17 -4.20 13.62
N SER A 79 18.74 -3.05 13.24
CA SER A 79 20.03 -2.94 12.55
C SER A 79 20.87 -1.88 13.24
N GLU A 80 21.92 -2.29 13.93
CA GLU A 80 22.85 -1.36 14.59
C GLU A 80 23.59 -0.47 13.58
N ALA A 81 23.96 -1.04 12.43
CA ALA A 81 24.76 -0.37 11.41
C ALA A 81 24.01 0.79 10.74
N THR A 82 22.74 0.60 10.38
CA THR A 82 21.87 1.66 9.82
C THR A 82 21.08 2.41 10.89
N GLN A 83 21.23 2.04 12.16
CA GLN A 83 20.42 2.53 13.30
C GLN A 83 18.92 2.50 12.99
N ALA A 84 18.42 1.34 12.57
CA ALA A 84 17.03 1.12 12.20
C ALA A 84 16.34 0.10 13.13
N LEU A 85 15.07 0.35 13.41
CA LEU A 85 14.15 -0.58 14.09
C LEU A 85 13.10 -1.07 13.08
N PHE A 86 12.83 -2.37 13.07
CA PHE A 86 11.70 -2.95 12.35
C PHE A 86 10.57 -3.18 13.35
N VAL A 87 9.39 -2.63 13.05
CA VAL A 87 8.27 -2.54 13.99
C VAL A 87 6.97 -2.90 13.29
N ASP A 88 6.20 -3.80 13.90
CA ASP A 88 4.88 -4.20 13.45
C ASP A 88 3.84 -3.53 14.37
N PHE A 89 2.96 -2.72 13.80
CA PHE A 89 1.89 -2.02 14.51
C PHE A 89 0.52 -2.70 14.31
N PRO A 90 -0.45 -2.50 15.23
CA PRO A 90 -1.80 -3.06 15.12
C PRO A 90 -2.47 -2.77 13.78
N GLY A 91 -3.20 -3.76 13.25
CA GLY A 91 -3.80 -3.69 11.91
C GLY A 91 -2.87 -4.07 10.75
N GLY A 92 -1.77 -4.79 11.04
CA GLY A 92 -0.86 -5.30 10.00
C GLY A 92 0.03 -4.22 9.38
N VAL A 93 0.47 -3.24 10.18
CA VAL A 93 1.23 -2.09 9.68
C VAL A 93 2.72 -2.27 9.96
N ARG A 94 3.45 -2.71 8.93
CA ARG A 94 4.91 -2.83 8.94
C ARG A 94 5.58 -1.46 8.81
N MET A 95 6.54 -1.15 9.67
CA MET A 95 7.28 0.12 9.68
C MET A 95 8.79 -0.08 9.90
N GLU A 96 9.63 0.61 9.12
CA GLU A 96 11.06 0.79 9.41
C GLU A 96 11.28 2.20 10.00
N ILE A 97 11.84 2.27 11.22
CA ILE A 97 12.15 3.54 11.90
C ILE A 97 13.68 3.70 11.95
N GLY A 98 14.24 4.53 11.08
CA GLY A 98 15.69 4.71 10.91
C GLY A 98 16.21 6.09 11.31
N SER A 99 17.47 6.18 11.72
CA SER A 99 18.17 7.47 11.90
C SER A 99 18.43 8.16 10.54
N THR A 100 18.41 9.50 10.50
CA THR A 100 18.96 10.25 9.34
C THR A 100 20.49 10.18 9.35
N LEU A 101 21.05 9.53 8.32
CA LEU A 101 22.48 9.23 8.23
C LEU A 101 23.06 9.69 6.90
N SER A 102 24.29 10.19 6.93
CA SER A 102 25.16 10.26 5.75
C SER A 102 25.96 8.97 5.64
N ALA A 103 26.33 8.58 4.42
CA ALA A 103 27.17 7.40 4.16
C ALA A 103 28.40 7.81 3.34
N ALA A 104 29.58 7.48 3.84
CA ALA A 104 30.81 7.46 3.04
C ALA A 104 31.13 6.02 2.65
N TYR A 105 31.71 5.79 1.47
CA TYR A 105 32.02 4.45 0.96
C TYR A 105 33.53 4.30 0.71
N PRO A 106 34.37 4.03 1.74
CA PRO A 106 35.81 3.83 1.55
C PRO A 106 36.16 2.59 0.72
N LYS A 107 35.22 1.64 0.60
CA LYS A 107 35.29 0.45 -0.26
C LYS A 107 33.87 0.14 -0.79
N PRO A 108 33.72 -0.46 -1.99
CA PRO A 108 32.42 -0.91 -2.51
C PRO A 108 31.65 -1.77 -1.51
N GLY A 109 30.34 -1.56 -1.39
CA GLY A 109 29.45 -2.29 -0.49
C GLY A 109 29.72 -2.10 1.02
N LYS A 110 30.62 -1.18 1.41
CA LYS A 110 31.05 -0.99 2.81
C LYS A 110 30.86 0.46 3.28
N PRO A 111 29.60 0.88 3.52
CA PRO A 111 29.30 2.21 4.05
C PRO A 111 29.86 2.41 5.46
N VAL A 112 30.33 3.62 5.73
CA VAL A 112 30.60 4.16 7.06
C VAL A 112 29.60 5.28 7.30
N TYR A 113 28.67 5.05 8.24
CA TYR A 113 27.58 5.95 8.54
C TYR A 113 27.96 7.03 9.56
N LYS A 114 27.37 8.22 9.43
CA LYS A 114 27.44 9.30 10.43
C LYS A 114 26.07 9.99 10.57
N PRO A 115 25.66 10.44 11.78
CA PRO A 115 24.47 11.27 11.96
C PRO A 115 24.49 12.49 11.01
N ALA A 116 23.37 12.77 10.36
CA ALA A 116 23.28 13.82 9.34
C ALA A 116 21.88 14.42 9.27
N THR A 117 21.71 15.46 8.45
CA THR A 117 20.39 16.03 8.14
C THR A 117 19.57 15.12 7.21
N ILE A 118 18.25 15.33 7.17
CA ILE A 118 17.36 14.63 6.21
C ILE A 118 17.82 14.85 4.75
N LEU A 119 18.31 16.05 4.39
CA LEU A 119 18.78 16.34 3.03
C LEU A 119 20.07 15.61 2.65
N GLU A 120 20.83 15.12 3.62
CA GLU A 120 22.00 14.25 3.40
C GLU A 120 21.57 12.78 3.37
N ASP A 121 20.60 12.39 4.20
CA ASP A 121 20.01 11.05 4.18
C ASP A 121 19.36 10.73 2.83
N LEU A 122 18.56 11.65 2.28
CA LEU A 122 17.95 11.47 0.96
C LEU A 122 19.00 11.29 -0.15
N ARG A 123 20.17 11.94 -0.03
CA ARG A 123 21.26 11.83 -1.02
C ARG A 123 22.07 10.53 -0.95
N ARG A 124 21.90 9.70 0.09
CA ARG A 124 22.47 8.33 0.15
C ARG A 124 21.47 7.22 -0.23
N ARG A 125 20.26 7.57 -0.67
CA ARG A 125 19.24 6.58 -1.07
C ARG A 125 19.54 5.98 -2.45
N ASP A 126 18.73 5.02 -2.87
CA ASP A 126 18.95 4.24 -4.08
C ASP A 126 18.49 4.96 -5.35
N PHE A 127 17.19 5.25 -5.44
CA PHE A 127 16.56 5.91 -6.58
C PHE A 127 15.91 7.22 -6.17
N THR A 128 15.91 8.20 -7.08
CA THR A 128 15.35 9.55 -6.86
C THR A 128 13.91 9.52 -6.37
N ALA A 129 13.08 8.64 -6.94
CA ALA A 129 11.69 8.43 -6.51
C ALA A 129 11.56 7.91 -5.05
N ASN A 130 12.58 7.25 -4.51
CA ASN A 130 12.67 6.85 -3.09
C ASN A 130 13.42 7.89 -2.23
N ALA A 131 13.97 8.93 -2.85
CA ALA A 131 14.84 9.93 -2.23
C ALA A 131 14.09 11.24 -1.88
N MET A 132 12.83 11.10 -1.47
CA MET A 132 11.95 12.17 -1.02
C MET A 132 11.55 11.97 0.45
N ALA A 133 11.12 13.05 1.10
CA ALA A 133 10.54 13.02 2.44
C ALA A 133 9.28 13.88 2.54
N LEU A 134 8.35 13.49 3.42
CA LEU A 134 7.28 14.34 3.95
C LEU A 134 7.56 14.59 5.44
N SER A 135 7.64 15.85 5.86
CA SER A 135 7.78 16.19 7.28
C SER A 135 6.54 15.80 8.07
N LEU A 136 6.74 15.14 9.23
CA LEU A 136 5.67 14.76 10.16
C LEU A 136 5.58 15.70 11.37
N ASN A 137 6.42 16.72 11.42
CA ASN A 137 6.53 17.66 12.55
C ASN A 137 5.33 18.63 12.57
N GLN A 138 4.84 19.01 13.75
CA GLN A 138 3.58 19.75 13.89
C GLN A 138 3.54 21.08 13.12
N GLY A 139 4.63 21.85 13.13
CA GLY A 139 4.74 23.13 12.41
C GLY A 139 5.08 23.04 10.92
N SER A 140 5.21 21.84 10.37
CA SER A 140 5.55 21.62 8.95
C SER A 140 4.99 20.30 8.41
N TYR A 141 3.83 19.88 8.91
CA TYR A 141 3.22 18.60 8.54
C TYR A 141 2.89 18.56 7.04
N GLY A 142 3.22 17.45 6.37
CA GLY A 142 3.04 17.31 4.92
C GLY A 142 4.03 18.11 4.06
N LEU A 143 4.99 18.85 4.63
CA LEU A 143 5.99 19.56 3.82
C LEU A 143 6.88 18.57 3.05
N LEU A 144 6.79 18.59 1.72
CA LEU A 144 7.65 17.80 0.83
C LEU A 144 9.09 18.33 0.81
N MET A 145 10.03 17.40 0.89
CA MET A 145 11.45 17.61 0.67
C MET A 145 11.91 16.67 -0.45
N ASP A 146 11.97 17.17 -1.67
CA ASP A 146 12.50 16.47 -2.85
C ASP A 146 13.74 17.21 -3.38
N PRO A 147 14.95 16.86 -2.90
CA PRO A 147 16.20 17.51 -3.33
C PRO A 147 16.74 17.00 -4.67
N LEU A 148 16.06 16.06 -5.34
CA LEU A 148 16.58 15.31 -6.50
C LEU A 148 15.61 15.26 -7.69
N ASN A 149 14.42 15.86 -7.55
CA ASN A 149 13.33 15.88 -8.53
C ASN A 149 12.74 14.48 -8.79
N GLY A 150 12.61 13.69 -7.72
CA GLY A 150 11.97 12.38 -7.72
C GLY A 150 10.50 12.40 -8.13
N VAL A 151 9.74 13.46 -7.85
CA VAL A 151 8.32 13.56 -8.28
C VAL A 151 8.18 13.43 -9.80
N ALA A 152 9.04 14.08 -10.58
CA ALA A 152 9.00 13.99 -12.04
C ALA A 152 9.39 12.59 -12.56
N ASP A 153 10.25 11.85 -11.85
CA ASP A 153 10.58 10.47 -12.21
C ASP A 153 9.39 9.53 -11.94
N ILE A 154 8.57 9.81 -10.92
CA ILE A 154 7.29 9.10 -10.70
C ILE A 154 6.31 9.39 -11.84
N GLU A 155 6.19 10.65 -12.27
CA GLU A 155 5.34 11.04 -13.40
C GLU A 155 5.79 10.36 -14.71
N ASN A 156 7.09 10.31 -14.98
CA ASN A 156 7.69 9.62 -16.12
C ASN A 156 7.67 8.08 -16.01
N ARG A 157 7.49 7.53 -14.80
CA ARG A 157 7.64 6.10 -14.46
C ARG A 157 9.05 5.56 -14.70
N GLU A 158 10.05 6.33 -14.27
CA GLU A 158 11.47 6.05 -14.43
C GLU A 158 12.16 5.79 -13.08
N LEU A 159 13.08 4.81 -13.06
CA LEU A 159 14.00 4.56 -11.96
C LEU A 159 15.34 5.20 -12.31
N ARG A 160 15.57 6.40 -11.77
CA ARG A 160 16.80 7.17 -11.91
C ARG A 160 17.65 7.04 -10.64
N LEU A 161 18.92 6.66 -10.80
CA LEU A 161 19.86 6.41 -9.69
C LEU A 161 20.29 7.73 -9.03
N VAL A 162 20.34 7.80 -7.69
CA VAL A 162 20.69 9.04 -6.97
C VAL A 162 22.14 9.47 -7.21
N SER A 163 23.08 8.51 -7.15
CA SER A 163 24.51 8.73 -7.42
C SER A 163 24.94 8.03 -8.70
N ASN A 164 25.81 8.67 -9.48
CA ASN A 164 26.44 8.06 -10.66
C ASN A 164 27.31 6.84 -10.36
N TYR A 165 27.67 6.66 -9.09
CA TYR A 165 28.45 5.54 -8.56
C TYR A 165 27.57 4.61 -7.70
N GLY A 166 26.24 4.75 -7.76
CA GLY A 166 25.32 4.14 -6.81
C GLY A 166 25.43 2.61 -6.69
N PHE A 167 25.67 1.89 -7.80
CA PHE A 167 25.87 0.44 -7.78
C PHE A 167 27.28 0.00 -7.33
N ILE A 168 28.25 0.91 -7.27
CA ILE A 168 29.60 0.67 -6.71
C ILE A 168 29.58 0.94 -5.20
N GLU A 169 28.99 2.06 -4.80
CA GLU A 169 28.72 2.40 -3.39
C GLU A 169 27.99 1.26 -2.70
N ASP A 170 26.84 0.86 -3.25
CA ASP A 170 26.00 -0.20 -2.72
C ASP A 170 25.45 -1.11 -3.83
N PRO A 171 26.08 -2.26 -4.08
CA PRO A 171 25.67 -3.20 -5.12
C PRO A 171 24.27 -3.79 -4.92
N VAL A 172 23.72 -3.79 -3.70
CA VAL A 172 22.36 -4.30 -3.45
C VAL A 172 21.30 -3.49 -4.23
N ARG A 173 21.62 -2.24 -4.58
CA ARG A 173 20.77 -1.37 -5.40
C ARG A 173 20.48 -1.99 -6.78
N MET A 174 21.34 -2.88 -7.29
CA MET A 174 21.11 -3.59 -8.57
C MET A 174 19.94 -4.57 -8.47
N ILE A 175 19.89 -5.35 -7.39
CA ILE A 175 18.77 -6.25 -7.06
C ILE A 175 17.49 -5.44 -6.81
N ARG A 176 17.59 -4.36 -6.03
CA ARG A 176 16.48 -3.44 -5.76
C ARG A 176 15.93 -2.80 -7.03
N ALA A 177 16.77 -2.49 -8.01
CA ALA A 177 16.33 -2.00 -9.32
C ALA A 177 15.38 -3.01 -9.98
N VAL A 178 15.77 -4.29 -10.06
CA VAL A 178 14.95 -5.35 -10.66
C VAL A 178 13.67 -5.61 -9.86
N ARG A 179 13.75 -5.61 -8.52
CA ARG A 179 12.57 -5.73 -7.64
C ARG A 179 11.58 -4.59 -7.86
N LEU A 180 12.05 -3.34 -7.92
CA LEU A 180 11.21 -2.16 -8.16
C LEU A 180 10.66 -2.12 -9.59
N MET A 181 11.44 -2.51 -10.62
CA MET A 181 10.93 -2.68 -11.98
C MET A 181 9.83 -3.75 -12.06
N ALA A 182 10.01 -4.87 -11.35
CA ALA A 182 9.02 -5.94 -11.31
C ALA A 182 7.72 -5.48 -10.60
N ARG A 183 7.85 -4.85 -9.43
CA ARG A 183 6.76 -4.30 -8.61
C ARG A 183 6.00 -3.18 -9.33
N LEU A 184 6.69 -2.13 -9.74
CA LEU A 184 6.08 -0.88 -10.24
C LEU A 184 5.79 -0.90 -11.74
N GLY A 185 6.42 -1.80 -12.51
CA GLY A 185 6.36 -1.81 -13.98
C GLY A 185 7.14 -0.67 -14.64
N TRP A 186 7.96 0.06 -13.88
CA TRP A 186 8.78 1.18 -14.33
C TRP A 186 10.03 0.70 -15.06
N GLN A 187 10.71 1.60 -15.77
CA GLN A 187 11.97 1.32 -16.45
C GLN A 187 13.12 2.09 -15.83
N MET A 188 14.36 1.59 -15.94
CA MET A 188 15.53 2.41 -15.65
C MET A 188 15.69 3.49 -16.72
N ASP A 189 16.01 4.71 -16.29
CA ASP A 189 16.54 5.78 -17.17
C ASP A 189 17.78 5.27 -17.91
N GLU A 190 18.04 5.79 -19.11
CA GLU A 190 19.12 5.31 -19.98
C GLU A 190 20.52 5.40 -19.32
N ARG A 191 20.77 6.44 -18.51
CA ARG A 191 22.03 6.57 -17.77
C ARG A 191 22.13 5.54 -16.63
N THR A 192 21.02 5.31 -15.94
CA THR A 192 20.90 4.31 -14.86
C THR A 192 21.06 2.89 -15.42
N ARG A 193 20.42 2.58 -16.55
CA ARG A 193 20.57 1.32 -17.31
C ARG A 193 22.02 1.10 -17.74
N SER A 194 22.66 2.11 -18.31
CA SER A 194 24.08 2.05 -18.70
C SER A 194 25.01 1.75 -17.51
N ARG A 195 24.67 2.22 -16.30
CA ARG A 195 25.40 1.91 -15.06
C ARG A 195 25.08 0.53 -14.49
N TYR A 196 23.86 0.04 -14.69
CA TYR A 196 23.43 -1.29 -14.24
C TYR A 196 24.12 -2.40 -15.04
N GLU A 197 24.17 -2.29 -16.36
CA GLU A 197 24.88 -3.28 -17.21
C GLU A 197 26.40 -3.25 -16.96
N ALA A 198 27.01 -2.07 -16.86
CA ALA A 198 28.44 -1.96 -16.49
C ALA A 198 28.74 -2.63 -15.13
N GLY A 199 27.85 -2.50 -14.14
CA GLY A 199 27.99 -3.17 -12.85
C GLY A 199 27.76 -4.68 -12.88
N LYS A 200 27.03 -5.20 -13.89
CA LYS A 200 26.90 -6.64 -14.16
C LYS A 200 28.21 -7.17 -14.75
N ASP A 201 28.74 -6.49 -15.77
CA ASP A 201 29.99 -6.87 -16.46
C ASP A 201 31.22 -6.77 -15.53
N GLU A 202 31.31 -5.73 -14.70
CA GLU A 202 32.39 -5.54 -13.71
C GLU A 202 32.13 -6.30 -12.38
N GLY A 203 31.01 -7.00 -12.24
CA GLY A 203 30.75 -7.92 -11.13
C GLY A 203 30.59 -7.27 -9.74
N TYR A 204 30.11 -6.02 -9.66
CA TYR A 204 30.01 -5.24 -8.40
C TYR A 204 29.23 -5.96 -7.30
N ILE A 205 28.25 -6.80 -7.68
CA ILE A 205 27.41 -7.60 -6.77
C ILE A 205 28.21 -8.46 -5.78
N SER A 206 29.46 -8.81 -6.12
CA SER A 206 30.39 -9.56 -5.26
C SER A 206 30.77 -8.85 -3.96
N ALA A 207 30.55 -7.53 -3.86
CA ALA A 207 30.84 -6.75 -2.65
C ALA A 207 29.66 -6.61 -1.67
N MET A 208 28.53 -7.29 -1.91
CA MET A 208 27.40 -7.34 -0.97
C MET A 208 27.78 -7.89 0.41
N SER A 209 27.07 -7.41 1.45
CA SER A 209 27.21 -7.89 2.82
C SER A 209 26.11 -8.91 3.18
N ALA A 210 26.42 -9.86 4.07
CA ALA A 210 25.49 -10.93 4.49
C ALA A 210 24.10 -10.41 4.93
N TRP A 211 24.07 -9.24 5.60
CA TRP A 211 22.83 -8.56 5.98
C TRP A 211 21.95 -8.19 4.77
N GLN A 212 22.56 -7.71 3.68
CA GLN A 212 21.86 -7.34 2.45
C GLN A 212 21.33 -8.56 1.68
N HIS A 213 22.06 -9.69 1.71
CA HIS A 213 21.54 -10.96 1.17
C HIS A 213 20.27 -11.39 1.93
N GLY A 214 20.31 -11.35 3.26
CA GLY A 214 19.16 -11.63 4.11
C GLY A 214 17.98 -10.70 3.83
N TYR A 215 18.22 -9.38 3.92
CA TYR A 215 17.21 -8.34 3.77
C TYR A 215 16.48 -8.41 2.44
N GLU A 216 17.19 -8.39 1.30
CA GLU A 216 16.52 -8.43 -0.01
C GLU A 216 15.95 -9.82 -0.36
N THR A 217 16.41 -10.91 0.27
CA THR A 217 15.74 -12.22 0.12
C THR A 217 14.42 -12.25 0.88
N GLU A 218 14.38 -11.73 2.11
CA GLU A 218 13.17 -11.58 2.93
C GLU A 218 12.14 -10.68 2.24
N GLU A 219 12.59 -9.56 1.69
CA GLU A 219 11.76 -8.60 0.97
C GLU A 219 11.02 -9.16 -0.24
N ILE A 220 11.50 -10.26 -0.87
CA ILE A 220 10.75 -10.95 -1.94
C ILE A 220 9.41 -11.49 -1.41
N PHE A 221 9.39 -12.02 -0.19
CA PHE A 221 8.16 -12.50 0.48
C PHE A 221 7.26 -11.32 0.89
N HIS A 222 7.90 -10.18 1.17
CA HIS A 222 7.32 -8.83 1.28
C HIS A 222 6.48 -8.38 0.06
N GLU A 223 6.72 -8.93 -1.14
CA GLU A 223 6.09 -8.42 -2.36
C GLU A 223 4.63 -8.85 -2.55
N GLU A 224 3.89 -8.00 -3.25
CA GLU A 224 2.47 -8.20 -3.56
C GLU A 224 2.25 -9.35 -4.56
N ASP A 225 3.22 -9.53 -5.46
CA ASP A 225 3.38 -10.71 -6.31
C ASP A 225 4.83 -11.20 -6.20
N PRO A 226 5.14 -12.05 -5.20
CA PRO A 226 6.49 -12.59 -5.00
C PRO A 226 6.97 -13.43 -6.18
N LEU A 227 6.06 -14.09 -6.91
CA LEU A 227 6.41 -14.98 -8.02
C LEU A 227 6.92 -14.20 -9.23
N ARG A 228 6.26 -13.09 -9.57
CA ARG A 228 6.71 -12.16 -10.60
C ARG A 228 8.05 -11.52 -10.25
N VAL A 229 8.26 -11.13 -9.00
CA VAL A 229 9.53 -10.55 -8.55
C VAL A 229 10.64 -11.60 -8.58
N LEU A 230 10.41 -12.78 -8.02
CA LEU A 230 11.34 -13.92 -8.03
C LEU A 230 11.71 -14.33 -9.46
N GLY A 231 10.74 -14.49 -10.36
CA GLY A 231 10.98 -14.82 -11.77
C GLY A 231 11.76 -13.75 -12.54
N ARG A 232 11.65 -12.47 -12.16
CA ARG A 232 12.49 -11.38 -12.72
C ARG A 232 13.92 -11.42 -12.17
N LEU A 233 14.09 -11.69 -10.88
CA LEU A 233 15.41 -11.87 -10.26
C LEU A 233 16.12 -13.14 -10.75
N GLU A 234 15.38 -14.21 -11.06
CA GLU A 234 15.92 -15.41 -11.73
C GLU A 234 16.37 -15.12 -13.16
N ALA A 235 15.57 -14.37 -13.94
CA ALA A 235 15.87 -14.03 -15.33
C ALA A 235 17.14 -13.16 -15.47
N GLU A 236 17.35 -12.22 -14.56
CA GLU A 236 18.60 -11.43 -14.45
C GLU A 236 19.74 -12.20 -13.74
N GLY A 237 19.48 -13.41 -13.24
CA GLY A 237 20.47 -14.28 -12.59
C GLY A 237 20.76 -13.97 -11.12
N TRP A 238 20.14 -12.94 -10.54
CA TRP A 238 20.41 -12.44 -9.19
C TRP A 238 20.15 -13.44 -8.06
N MET A 239 19.25 -14.42 -8.24
CA MET A 239 19.02 -15.47 -7.24
C MET A 239 20.27 -16.31 -6.93
N LYS A 240 21.25 -16.38 -7.85
CA LYS A 240 22.56 -17.00 -7.60
C LYS A 240 23.37 -16.28 -6.52
N HIS A 241 23.13 -14.98 -6.36
CA HIS A 241 23.80 -14.13 -5.38
C HIS A 241 22.97 -13.98 -4.10
N LEU A 242 21.63 -13.82 -4.20
CA LEU A 242 20.75 -13.74 -3.04
C LEU A 242 20.68 -15.07 -2.25
N ASN A 243 20.00 -16.07 -2.81
CA ASN A 243 19.87 -17.39 -2.24
C ASN A 243 19.48 -18.40 -3.34
N PRO A 244 20.41 -19.27 -3.80
CA PRO A 244 20.18 -20.17 -4.93
C PRO A 244 19.22 -21.33 -4.62
N THR A 245 18.76 -21.49 -3.37
CA THR A 245 17.74 -22.50 -3.01
C THR A 245 16.31 -21.99 -3.21
N VAL A 246 16.11 -20.67 -3.20
CA VAL A 246 14.83 -19.99 -3.47
C VAL A 246 14.69 -19.78 -4.97
N ALA A 247 13.68 -20.43 -5.57
CA ALA A 247 13.43 -20.40 -7.00
C ALA A 247 11.94 -20.54 -7.31
N SER A 248 11.43 -19.90 -8.36
CA SER A 248 10.00 -19.93 -8.73
C SER A 248 9.50 -21.35 -9.02
N SER A 249 10.37 -22.19 -9.58
CA SER A 249 10.13 -23.62 -9.78
C SER A 249 9.79 -24.40 -8.50
N LYS A 250 10.22 -23.90 -7.32
CA LYS A 250 9.95 -24.51 -6.01
C LYS A 250 8.57 -24.15 -5.45
N ALA A 251 7.97 -23.06 -5.93
CA ALA A 251 6.70 -22.55 -5.44
C ALA A 251 5.49 -23.38 -5.91
N ASN A 252 4.38 -23.24 -5.20
CA ASN A 252 3.07 -23.74 -5.58
C ASN A 252 2.17 -22.59 -6.09
N ALA A 253 2.43 -22.14 -7.32
CA ALA A 253 1.78 -20.97 -7.91
C ALA A 253 0.25 -21.03 -7.91
N GLY A 254 -0.35 -22.19 -8.17
CA GLY A 254 -1.81 -22.36 -8.19
C GLY A 254 -2.49 -22.28 -6.82
N GLU A 255 -1.74 -22.44 -5.72
CA GLU A 255 -2.26 -22.13 -4.38
C GLU A 255 -1.98 -20.67 -3.98
N MET A 256 -0.92 -20.05 -4.50
CA MET A 256 -0.65 -18.61 -4.30
C MET A 256 -1.68 -17.73 -5.01
N GLU A 257 -2.08 -18.10 -6.23
CA GLU A 257 -3.16 -17.44 -6.99
C GLU A 257 -4.46 -17.43 -6.17
N ARG A 258 -4.87 -18.59 -5.62
CA ARG A 258 -6.04 -18.69 -4.73
C ARG A 258 -5.87 -17.95 -3.40
N LEU A 259 -4.66 -17.90 -2.85
CA LEU A 259 -4.38 -17.12 -1.64
C LEU A 259 -4.58 -15.62 -1.92
N ARG A 260 -4.16 -15.16 -3.10
CA ARG A 260 -4.37 -13.79 -3.58
C ARG A 260 -5.84 -13.49 -3.86
N ASP A 261 -6.59 -14.42 -4.46
CA ASP A 261 -8.05 -14.28 -4.63
C ASP A 261 -8.77 -14.10 -3.29
N VAL A 262 -8.43 -14.93 -2.30
CA VAL A 262 -8.99 -14.84 -0.92
C VAL A 262 -8.56 -13.55 -0.24
N GLN A 263 -7.32 -13.09 -0.40
CA GLN A 263 -6.85 -11.80 0.12
C GLN A 263 -7.65 -10.63 -0.47
N LEU A 264 -7.91 -10.64 -1.78
CA LEU A 264 -8.70 -9.61 -2.46
C LEU A 264 -10.18 -9.63 -2.00
N GLN A 265 -10.76 -10.82 -1.81
CA GLN A 265 -12.12 -10.94 -1.25
C GLN A 265 -12.21 -10.43 0.19
N LEU A 266 -11.22 -10.72 1.03
CA LEU A 266 -11.13 -10.18 2.40
C LEU A 266 -10.97 -8.65 2.39
N GLN A 267 -10.13 -8.11 1.50
CA GLN A 267 -9.91 -6.67 1.38
C GLN A 267 -11.17 -5.90 0.95
N ILE A 268 -12.00 -6.47 0.05
CA ILE A 268 -13.30 -5.90 -0.34
C ILE A 268 -14.23 -5.73 0.87
N HIS A 269 -14.15 -6.65 1.84
CA HIS A 269 -14.89 -6.58 3.10
C HIS A 269 -14.06 -5.97 4.25
N GLY A 270 -13.08 -5.12 3.94
CA GLY A 270 -12.32 -4.33 4.91
C GLY A 270 -11.21 -5.06 5.66
N ILE A 271 -11.06 -6.38 5.50
CA ILE A 271 -10.04 -7.18 6.20
C ILE A 271 -8.74 -7.13 5.40
N HIS A 272 -7.85 -6.21 5.79
CA HIS A 272 -6.56 -5.96 5.15
C HIS A 272 -5.50 -6.91 5.74
N ALA A 273 -5.36 -8.10 5.14
CA ALA A 273 -4.38 -9.10 5.56
C ALA A 273 -3.05 -9.00 4.79
N GLU A 274 -1.93 -8.90 5.50
CA GLU A 274 -0.61 -9.09 4.91
C GLU A 274 -0.42 -10.56 4.48
N SER A 275 0.00 -10.76 3.23
CA SER A 275 0.14 -12.09 2.63
C SER A 275 1.52 -12.72 2.82
N ALA A 276 2.49 -12.02 3.40
CA ALA A 276 3.90 -12.43 3.44
C ALA A 276 4.11 -13.80 4.10
N ALA A 277 3.60 -13.97 5.33
CA ALA A 277 3.75 -15.22 6.08
C ALA A 277 2.98 -16.39 5.45
N ALA A 278 1.84 -16.10 4.80
CA ALA A 278 1.04 -17.08 4.07
C ALA A 278 1.64 -17.46 2.71
N ASN A 279 2.34 -16.54 2.05
CA ASN A 279 3.11 -16.78 0.82
C ASN A 279 4.34 -17.66 1.09
N PHE A 280 5.01 -17.51 2.25
CA PHE A 280 6.23 -18.26 2.58
C PHE A 280 6.12 -19.78 2.37
N PRO A 281 5.19 -20.53 3.01
CA PRO A 281 5.09 -21.98 2.83
C PRO A 281 4.70 -22.39 1.40
N LEU A 282 4.05 -21.50 0.64
CA LEU A 282 3.67 -21.76 -0.75
C LEU A 282 4.85 -21.54 -1.71
N LEU A 283 5.69 -20.53 -1.46
CA LEU A 283 6.94 -20.28 -2.20
C LEU A 283 8.00 -21.35 -1.93
N THR A 284 8.12 -21.80 -0.67
CA THR A 284 9.11 -22.82 -0.27
C THR A 284 8.63 -24.26 -0.46
N ALA A 285 7.45 -24.48 -1.07
CA ALA A 285 6.72 -25.76 -1.05
C ALA A 285 7.48 -27.01 -1.54
N LYS A 286 8.53 -26.85 -2.38
CA LYS A 286 9.38 -27.94 -2.90
C LYS A 286 10.88 -27.79 -2.54
N MET A 287 11.20 -26.97 -1.54
CA MET A 287 12.54 -26.86 -0.95
C MET A 287 12.76 -28.00 0.06
N ALA A 288 14.01 -28.36 0.37
CA ALA A 288 14.25 -29.32 1.45
C ALA A 288 14.02 -28.63 2.81
N PRO A 289 13.54 -29.34 3.85
CA PRO A 289 13.30 -28.75 5.17
C PRO A 289 14.53 -28.08 5.80
N LYS A 290 15.74 -28.58 5.47
CA LYS A 290 17.01 -27.96 5.84
C LYS A 290 17.16 -26.56 5.22
N ASP A 291 16.98 -26.46 3.90
CA ASP A 291 17.11 -25.21 3.14
C ASP A 291 16.12 -24.15 3.67
N VAL A 292 14.88 -24.56 3.99
CA VAL A 292 13.86 -23.68 4.60
C VAL A 292 14.27 -23.19 5.98
N ALA A 293 14.89 -24.04 6.80
CA ALA A 293 15.42 -23.67 8.11
C ALA A 293 16.68 -22.80 8.03
N GLU A 294 17.47 -22.89 6.95
CA GLU A 294 18.61 -22.00 6.69
C GLU A 294 18.15 -20.65 6.13
N LEU A 295 17.13 -20.63 5.26
CA LEU A 295 16.47 -19.42 4.77
C LEU A 295 15.90 -18.57 5.91
N LYS A 296 15.12 -19.17 6.83
CA LYS A 296 14.59 -18.47 8.01
C LYS A 296 15.68 -17.81 8.86
N LYS A 297 16.85 -18.45 8.99
CA LYS A 297 18.00 -17.91 9.73
C LYS A 297 18.73 -16.78 8.99
N SER A 298 18.51 -16.60 7.69
CA SER A 298 19.04 -15.45 6.94
C SER A 298 18.16 -14.19 7.03
N PHE A 299 16.91 -14.30 7.48
CA PHE A 299 16.00 -13.16 7.62
C PHE A 299 16.44 -12.23 8.74
N ILE A 300 16.30 -10.92 8.50
CA ILE A 300 16.68 -9.85 9.42
C ILE A 300 15.55 -9.59 10.43
N ARG A 301 14.29 -9.67 10.00
CA ARG A 301 13.13 -9.49 10.86
C ARG A 301 12.74 -10.84 11.48
N GLN A 302 13.35 -11.21 12.58
CA GLN A 302 13.03 -12.48 13.27
C GLN A 302 11.56 -12.55 13.74
N GLY A 303 10.89 -11.41 13.97
CA GLY A 303 9.44 -11.37 14.20
C GLY A 303 8.59 -11.87 13.02
N PHE A 304 9.09 -11.80 11.78
CA PHE A 304 8.46 -12.42 10.61
C PHE A 304 8.64 -13.94 10.60
N VAL A 305 9.77 -14.45 11.09
CA VAL A 305 10.00 -15.88 11.29
C VAL A 305 9.04 -16.44 12.35
N GLU A 306 8.83 -15.70 13.44
CA GLU A 306 7.80 -16.03 14.46
C GLU A 306 6.39 -16.10 13.84
N GLU A 307 6.01 -15.14 12.98
CA GLU A 307 4.69 -15.16 12.33
C GLU A 307 4.55 -16.38 11.41
N ILE A 308 5.54 -16.67 10.56
CA ILE A 308 5.56 -17.86 9.68
C ILE A 308 5.36 -19.16 10.49
N GLU A 309 5.94 -19.26 11.69
CA GLU A 309 5.81 -20.45 12.54
C GLU A 309 4.52 -20.49 13.36
N ALA A 310 3.96 -19.34 13.73
CA ALA A 310 2.67 -19.25 14.41
C ALA A 310 1.47 -19.43 13.47
N LEU A 311 1.58 -19.08 12.19
CA LEU A 311 0.47 -18.92 11.24
C LEU A 311 -0.43 -20.16 11.14
N GLU A 312 0.16 -21.36 11.05
CA GLU A 312 -0.62 -22.60 10.93
C GLU A 312 -1.45 -22.88 12.18
N ALA A 313 -0.89 -22.62 13.36
CA ALA A 313 -1.60 -22.75 14.63
C ALA A 313 -2.67 -21.66 14.78
N ALA A 314 -2.36 -20.41 14.41
CA ALA A 314 -3.27 -19.28 14.48
C ALA A 314 -4.51 -19.47 13.57
N GLY A 315 -4.32 -19.85 12.31
CA GLY A 315 -5.43 -20.13 11.39
C GLY A 315 -6.27 -21.35 11.79
N LYS A 316 -5.65 -22.38 12.39
CA LYS A 316 -6.39 -23.52 12.99
C LYS A 316 -7.22 -23.10 14.20
N ALA A 317 -6.65 -22.30 15.11
CA ALA A 317 -7.35 -21.77 16.28
C ALA A 317 -8.52 -20.86 15.86
N PHE A 318 -8.31 -19.94 14.92
CA PHE A 318 -9.36 -19.10 14.36
C PHE A 318 -10.45 -19.94 13.67
N GLY A 319 -10.09 -20.94 12.85
CA GLY A 319 -11.05 -21.84 12.22
C GLY A 319 -11.90 -22.63 13.22
N ALA A 320 -11.32 -23.02 14.36
CA ALA A 320 -12.05 -23.64 15.46
C ALA A 320 -12.98 -22.64 16.17
N GLN A 321 -12.52 -21.40 16.42
CA GLN A 321 -13.32 -20.35 17.04
C GLN A 321 -14.51 -19.93 16.16
N LEU A 322 -14.30 -19.75 14.85
CA LEU A 322 -15.36 -19.48 13.87
C LEU A 322 -16.33 -20.67 13.71
N SER A 323 -15.92 -21.88 14.06
CA SER A 323 -16.80 -23.07 14.14
C SER A 323 -17.52 -23.22 15.48
N SER A 324 -17.18 -22.42 16.49
CA SER A 324 -17.67 -22.54 17.87
C SER A 324 -19.01 -21.83 18.09
N LYS A 325 -19.52 -21.89 19.33
CA LYS A 325 -20.69 -21.13 19.79
C LYS A 325 -20.46 -19.62 19.83
N GLU A 326 -19.21 -19.16 19.89
CA GLU A 326 -18.87 -17.72 19.91
C GLU A 326 -19.20 -17.01 18.59
N ALA A 327 -19.34 -17.78 17.51
CA ALA A 327 -19.70 -17.32 16.18
C ALA A 327 -20.98 -18.00 15.67
N ALA A 328 -21.92 -18.34 16.56
CA ALA A 328 -23.12 -19.09 16.22
C ALA A 328 -24.05 -18.31 15.27
N ALA A 329 -24.27 -17.03 15.55
CA ALA A 329 -25.04 -16.12 14.71
C ALA A 329 -24.16 -15.46 13.62
N PRO A 330 -24.72 -15.13 12.44
CA PRO A 330 -24.05 -14.32 11.41
C PRO A 330 -23.37 -13.06 11.94
N SER A 331 -24.02 -12.26 12.79
CA SER A 331 -23.48 -11.03 13.37
C SER A 331 -22.23 -11.28 14.23
N GLN A 332 -22.24 -12.36 15.00
CA GLN A 332 -21.11 -12.78 15.83
C GLN A 332 -19.94 -13.23 14.97
N ALA A 333 -20.20 -14.00 13.91
CA ALA A 333 -19.19 -14.44 12.97
C ALA A 333 -18.57 -13.27 12.16
N TRP A 334 -19.38 -12.30 11.74
CA TRP A 334 -18.92 -11.07 11.08
C TRP A 334 -17.99 -10.26 11.99
N LYS A 335 -18.39 -10.03 13.25
CA LYS A 335 -17.59 -9.32 14.27
C LYS A 335 -16.27 -10.05 14.54
N LEU A 336 -16.32 -11.37 14.71
CA LEU A 336 -15.12 -12.20 14.92
C LEU A 336 -14.13 -12.10 13.74
N LEU A 337 -14.62 -12.09 12.50
CA LEU A 337 -13.79 -11.93 11.30
C LEU A 337 -13.08 -10.57 11.23
N HIS A 338 -13.70 -9.50 11.74
CA HIS A 338 -13.13 -8.14 11.76
C HIS A 338 -12.18 -7.88 12.95
N VAL A 339 -12.37 -8.58 14.08
CA VAL A 339 -11.57 -8.41 15.31
C VAL A 339 -10.35 -9.35 15.37
N ALA A 340 -10.38 -10.47 14.66
CA ALA A 340 -9.28 -11.43 14.61
C ALA A 340 -8.07 -10.92 13.82
N GLN A 341 -6.89 -11.53 14.07
CA GLN A 341 -5.66 -11.19 13.37
C GLN A 341 -5.77 -11.47 11.86
N PRO A 342 -5.61 -10.46 10.97
CA PRO A 342 -5.89 -10.60 9.54
C PRO A 342 -5.14 -11.73 8.83
N SER A 343 -3.86 -11.97 9.15
CA SER A 343 -3.08 -13.07 8.56
C SER A 343 -3.61 -14.45 8.98
N ALA A 344 -4.12 -14.60 10.21
CA ALA A 344 -4.79 -15.81 10.67
C ALA A 344 -6.14 -16.04 9.97
N VAL A 345 -6.91 -14.96 9.70
CA VAL A 345 -8.16 -15.03 8.91
C VAL A 345 -7.86 -15.46 7.47
N LEU A 346 -6.87 -14.85 6.82
CA LEU A 346 -6.42 -15.20 5.47
C LEU A 346 -5.97 -16.67 5.38
N TRP A 347 -5.12 -17.12 6.31
CA TRP A 347 -4.66 -18.51 6.32
C TRP A 347 -5.79 -19.49 6.62
N ALA A 348 -6.72 -19.17 7.53
CA ALA A 348 -7.88 -20.01 7.78
C ALA A 348 -8.78 -20.14 6.55
N ALA A 349 -9.06 -19.02 5.86
CA ALA A 349 -9.92 -19.01 4.69
C ALA A 349 -9.33 -19.80 3.51
N HIS A 350 -8.02 -19.66 3.28
CA HIS A 350 -7.31 -20.46 2.29
C HIS A 350 -7.20 -21.94 2.67
N HIS A 351 -6.75 -22.24 3.89
CA HIS A 351 -6.23 -23.56 4.25
C HIS A 351 -7.24 -24.48 4.96
N VAL A 352 -8.14 -23.93 5.80
CA VAL A 352 -9.03 -24.75 6.65
C VAL A 352 -10.25 -25.22 5.86
N LYS A 353 -10.19 -26.47 5.39
CA LYS A 353 -11.24 -27.11 4.56
C LYS A 353 -12.46 -27.65 5.34
N ALA A 354 -12.63 -27.25 6.60
CA ALA A 354 -13.79 -27.65 7.39
C ALA A 354 -15.08 -27.00 6.84
N SER A 355 -16.13 -27.79 6.62
CA SER A 355 -17.36 -27.31 5.96
C SER A 355 -18.06 -26.17 6.72
N GLY A 356 -18.05 -26.20 8.06
CA GLY A 356 -18.59 -25.10 8.88
C GLY A 356 -17.85 -23.78 8.69
N VAL A 357 -16.52 -23.82 8.56
CA VAL A 357 -15.68 -22.64 8.28
C VAL A 357 -15.94 -22.13 6.86
N GLN A 358 -15.86 -23.03 5.87
CA GLN A 358 -16.01 -22.67 4.46
C GLN A 358 -17.42 -22.15 4.12
N ASN A 359 -18.47 -22.70 4.75
CA ASN A 359 -19.84 -22.18 4.61
C ASN A 359 -19.98 -20.77 5.19
N LYS A 360 -19.46 -20.52 6.40
CA LYS A 360 -19.49 -19.18 7.03
C LYS A 360 -18.69 -18.15 6.23
N LEU A 361 -17.52 -18.52 5.72
CA LEU A 361 -16.71 -17.65 4.86
C LEU A 361 -17.39 -17.37 3.52
N LYS A 362 -18.03 -18.38 2.90
CA LYS A 362 -18.85 -18.16 1.70
C LYS A 362 -19.95 -17.13 1.99
N SER A 363 -20.72 -17.33 3.07
CA SER A 363 -21.79 -16.39 3.43
C SER A 363 -21.26 -15.01 3.81
N PHE A 364 -20.08 -14.89 4.43
CA PHE A 364 -19.37 -13.62 4.63
C PHE A 364 -19.06 -12.91 3.29
N PHE A 365 -18.59 -13.66 2.28
CA PHE A 365 -18.26 -13.10 0.97
C PHE A 365 -19.50 -12.78 0.11
N THR A 366 -20.61 -13.52 0.23
CA THR A 366 -21.78 -13.39 -0.67
C THR A 366 -23.06 -12.92 0.00
N ASP A 367 -23.47 -13.53 1.11
CA ASP A 367 -24.86 -13.48 1.61
C ASP A 367 -25.05 -12.38 2.66
N TRP A 368 -24.14 -12.32 3.63
CA TRP A 368 -24.11 -11.38 4.74
C TRP A 368 -24.01 -9.91 4.30
N PRO A 369 -23.20 -9.52 3.29
CA PRO A 369 -23.17 -8.15 2.79
C PRO A 369 -24.52 -7.66 2.24
N GLN A 370 -25.38 -8.56 1.73
CA GLN A 370 -26.71 -8.19 1.22
C GLN A 370 -27.64 -7.67 2.33
N ALA A 371 -27.36 -7.95 3.61
CA ALA A 371 -28.11 -7.35 4.72
C ALA A 371 -28.01 -5.81 4.73
N ARG A 372 -26.94 -5.21 4.18
CA ARG A 372 -26.83 -3.74 4.02
C ARG A 372 -27.86 -3.15 3.05
N GLN A 373 -28.36 -3.94 2.09
CA GLN A 373 -29.41 -3.52 1.15
C GLN A 373 -30.82 -3.61 1.76
N ARG A 374 -30.98 -4.32 2.89
CA ARG A 374 -32.25 -4.45 3.63
C ARG A 374 -32.45 -3.35 4.69
N ILE A 375 -31.52 -2.40 4.79
CA ILE A 375 -31.61 -1.27 5.74
C ILE A 375 -32.70 -0.30 5.25
N PRO A 376 -33.76 -0.03 6.03
CA PRO A 376 -34.93 0.72 5.59
C PRO A 376 -34.68 2.23 5.76
N TYR A 377 -33.72 2.79 5.01
CA TYR A 377 -33.32 4.20 5.12
C TYR A 377 -34.52 5.18 4.99
N THR A 378 -35.53 4.85 4.20
CA THR A 378 -36.79 5.63 4.11
C THR A 378 -37.54 5.69 5.44
N LEU A 379 -37.69 4.56 6.14
CA LEU A 379 -38.34 4.50 7.46
C LEU A 379 -37.53 5.25 8.51
N MET A 380 -36.19 5.18 8.44
CA MET A 380 -35.31 5.98 9.30
C MET A 380 -35.57 7.48 9.09
N GLN A 381 -35.64 7.94 7.83
CA GLN A 381 -35.96 9.33 7.50
C GLN A 381 -37.36 9.77 7.96
N GLU A 382 -38.41 8.93 7.77
CA GLU A 382 -39.76 9.17 8.32
C GLU A 382 -39.73 9.36 9.85
N MET A 383 -38.89 8.57 10.54
CA MET A 383 -38.70 8.61 11.99
C MET A 383 -37.72 9.70 12.45
N ARG A 384 -37.32 10.63 11.55
CA ARG A 384 -36.35 11.73 11.79
C ARG A 384 -34.93 11.25 12.16
N ILE A 385 -34.59 10.01 11.84
CA ILE A 385 -33.27 9.43 12.02
C ILE A 385 -32.44 9.74 10.76
N THR A 386 -31.67 10.83 10.80
CA THR A 386 -30.87 11.34 9.67
C THR A 386 -29.36 11.19 9.93
N PRO A 387 -28.50 11.22 8.88
CA PRO A 387 -27.04 11.16 9.02
C PRO A 387 -26.41 12.25 9.89
N ASP A 388 -27.13 13.34 10.19
CA ASP A 388 -26.69 14.43 11.05
C ASP A 388 -26.71 14.05 12.55
N LEU A 389 -27.31 12.92 12.92
CA LEU A 389 -27.34 12.42 14.29
C LEU A 389 -26.01 11.74 14.66
N PRO A 390 -25.36 12.10 15.79
CA PRO A 390 -24.07 11.50 16.18
C PRO A 390 -24.05 9.98 16.34
N GLU A 391 -25.21 9.35 16.60
CA GLU A 391 -25.36 7.90 16.78
C GLU A 391 -25.79 7.17 15.50
N TYR A 392 -25.95 7.88 14.36
CA TYR A 392 -26.51 7.32 13.12
C TYR A 392 -25.71 6.12 12.60
N ASP A 393 -24.40 6.23 12.47
CA ASP A 393 -23.55 5.16 11.93
C ASP A 393 -23.54 3.93 12.85
N GLU A 394 -23.54 4.13 14.18
CA GLU A 394 -23.69 3.02 15.13
C GLU A 394 -25.05 2.34 15.00
N LEU A 395 -26.14 3.10 14.78
CA LEU A 395 -27.48 2.56 14.61
C LEU A 395 -27.62 1.79 13.28
N VAL A 396 -27.01 2.30 12.20
CA VAL A 396 -26.90 1.59 10.92
C VAL A 396 -26.13 0.29 11.08
N GLU A 397 -25.05 0.26 11.87
CA GLU A 397 -24.30 -0.98 12.15
C GLU A 397 -25.10 -1.96 13.02
N LYS A 398 -25.73 -1.49 14.10
CA LYS A 398 -26.62 -2.28 14.96
C LYS A 398 -27.73 -2.93 14.14
N LEU A 399 -28.43 -2.15 13.31
CA LEU A 399 -29.50 -2.65 12.44
C LEU A 399 -29.00 -3.63 11.37
N PHE A 400 -27.82 -3.38 10.78
CA PHE A 400 -27.17 -4.33 9.87
C PHE A 400 -26.98 -5.71 10.51
N PHE A 401 -26.54 -5.77 11.77
CA PHE A 401 -26.40 -7.02 12.50
C PHE A 401 -27.74 -7.73 12.73
N GLU A 402 -28.77 -7.03 13.21
CA GLU A 402 -30.09 -7.64 13.46
C GLU A 402 -30.79 -8.11 12.18
N LEU A 403 -30.63 -7.37 11.06
CA LEU A 403 -31.09 -7.80 9.74
C LEU A 403 -30.32 -9.03 9.24
N MET A 404 -29.02 -9.13 9.52
CA MET A 404 -28.17 -10.24 9.09
C MET A 404 -28.45 -11.54 9.86
N ASP A 405 -28.82 -11.41 11.14
CA ASP A 405 -29.35 -12.52 11.96
C ASP A 405 -30.83 -12.83 11.64
N ASN A 406 -31.52 -11.92 10.93
CA ASN A 406 -32.91 -11.95 10.48
C ASN A 406 -33.97 -11.73 11.58
N HIS A 407 -33.60 -11.03 12.65
CA HIS A 407 -34.53 -10.63 13.72
C HIS A 407 -35.50 -9.50 13.33
N LEU A 408 -35.22 -8.77 12.23
CA LEU A 408 -36.02 -7.63 11.76
C LEU A 408 -36.60 -7.89 10.37
N SER A 409 -37.49 -8.87 10.27
CA SER A 409 -38.03 -9.38 8.99
C SER A 409 -39.23 -8.56 8.46
N THR A 410 -39.90 -7.80 9.32
CA THR A 410 -41.09 -7.00 9.00
C THR A 410 -40.87 -5.51 9.26
N VAL A 411 -41.71 -4.67 8.63
CA VAL A 411 -41.67 -3.21 8.81
C VAL A 411 -42.02 -2.79 10.24
N ASP A 412 -42.92 -3.53 10.91
CA ASP A 412 -43.33 -3.23 12.28
C ASP A 412 -42.24 -3.60 13.31
N GLU A 413 -41.53 -4.71 13.12
CA GLU A 413 -40.32 -5.04 13.91
C GLU A 413 -39.23 -3.97 13.72
N GLN A 414 -39.00 -3.54 12.47
CA GLN A 414 -38.03 -2.49 12.15
C GLN A 414 -38.41 -1.14 12.78
N ARG A 415 -39.69 -0.77 12.74
CA ARG A 415 -40.21 0.45 13.40
C ARG A 415 -40.06 0.37 14.92
N ALA A 416 -40.43 -0.75 15.54
CA ALA A 416 -40.29 -0.94 16.99
C ALA A 416 -38.82 -0.92 17.46
N PHE A 417 -37.89 -1.43 16.63
CA PHE A 417 -36.45 -1.34 16.91
C PHE A 417 -35.91 0.09 16.78
N LEU A 418 -36.39 0.86 15.81
CA LEU A 418 -35.96 2.24 15.57
C LEU A 418 -36.62 3.27 16.51
N GLU A 419 -37.77 2.96 17.12
CA GLU A 419 -38.55 3.90 17.94
C GLU A 419 -37.77 4.53 19.11
N PRO A 420 -36.96 3.80 19.90
CA PRO A 420 -36.12 4.37 20.96
C PRO A 420 -35.08 5.39 20.47
N TYR A 421 -34.75 5.39 19.17
CA TYR A 421 -33.74 6.25 18.56
C TYR A 421 -34.36 7.43 17.78
N SER A 422 -35.69 7.52 17.69
CA SER A 422 -36.37 8.63 16.99
C SER A 422 -36.26 9.92 17.81
N PRO A 423 -35.68 11.02 17.25
CA PRO A 423 -35.66 12.30 17.95
C PRO A 423 -37.08 12.79 18.27
N PRO A 424 -37.32 13.41 19.45
CA PRO A 424 -38.63 13.93 19.81
C PRO A 424 -39.15 14.91 18.76
N ALA A 425 -40.46 14.93 18.54
CA ALA A 425 -41.06 15.80 17.54
C ALA A 425 -40.72 17.28 17.85
N PRO A 426 -40.30 18.08 16.84
CA PRO A 426 -40.02 19.49 17.07
C PRO A 426 -41.28 20.21 17.59
N PRO A 427 -41.13 21.20 18.49
CA PRO A 427 -42.27 21.92 19.04
C PRO A 427 -43.10 22.54 17.92
N PRO A 428 -44.44 22.50 18.00
CA PRO A 428 -45.30 22.96 16.92
C PRO A 428 -45.01 24.43 16.59
N PRO A 429 -44.95 24.81 15.30
CA PRO A 429 -44.57 26.15 14.89
C PRO A 429 -45.51 27.17 15.53
N VAL A 430 -44.95 28.07 16.33
CA VAL A 430 -45.72 29.09 17.05
C VAL A 430 -46.31 30.06 16.05
N HIS A 431 -47.55 29.80 15.63
CA HIS A 431 -48.32 30.67 14.75
C HIS A 431 -48.62 32.00 15.48
N LEU A 432 -47.69 32.95 15.36
CA LEU A 432 -47.85 34.34 15.78
C LEU A 432 -49.03 34.95 15.02
N ARG A 433 -50.23 34.85 15.62
CA ARG A 433 -51.47 35.47 15.13
C ARG A 433 -51.27 36.98 15.06
N ARG A 434 -50.87 37.49 13.89
CA ARG A 434 -50.96 38.92 13.57
C ARG A 434 -52.41 39.36 13.77
N ALA A 435 -52.62 40.26 14.72
CA ALA A 435 -53.95 40.83 14.98
C ALA A 435 -54.44 41.54 13.71
N ARG A 436 -55.61 41.15 13.19
CA ARG A 436 -56.26 41.86 12.08
C ARG A 436 -56.75 43.21 12.59
N ALA A 437 -56.06 44.28 12.23
CA ALA A 437 -56.62 45.62 12.32
C ALA A 437 -57.87 45.71 11.41
N ALA A 438 -59.00 46.14 11.97
CA ALA A 438 -60.24 46.27 11.22
C ALA A 438 -60.19 47.47 10.26
N ARG A 439 -60.62 47.28 9.01
CA ARG A 439 -60.95 48.38 8.09
C ARG A 439 -62.34 48.15 7.51
N LYS A 440 -63.16 49.19 7.54
CA LYS A 440 -64.57 49.17 7.16
C LYS A 440 -64.79 49.88 5.81
N GLU A 441 -65.83 49.43 5.13
CA GLU A 441 -66.56 49.95 3.95
C GLU A 441 -66.68 51.49 3.81
N SER A 442 -66.95 52.10 2.63
CA SER A 442 -66.97 51.61 1.23
C SER A 442 -67.16 52.77 0.19
N LYS A 443 -67.02 52.46 -1.12
CA LYS A 443 -67.63 53.09 -2.34
C LYS A 443 -67.52 54.62 -2.60
N GLY A 444 -67.05 55.02 -3.80
CA GLY A 444 -67.19 56.42 -4.30
C GLY A 444 -66.64 56.81 -5.70
N SER A 445 -67.35 56.47 -6.80
CA SER A 445 -67.38 57.14 -8.14
C SER A 445 -66.15 57.23 -9.12
N LYS A 446 -66.33 56.65 -10.32
CA LYS A 446 -66.10 57.15 -11.71
C LYS A 446 -64.79 57.86 -12.19
N SER A 447 -63.97 57.12 -12.97
CA SER A 447 -63.50 57.40 -14.38
C SER A 447 -62.73 58.72 -14.75
N ARG A 448 -61.73 58.79 -15.67
CA ARG A 448 -61.19 57.87 -16.72
C ARG A 448 -59.80 58.34 -17.26
N LYS A 449 -58.92 57.41 -17.72
CA LYS A 449 -57.65 57.63 -18.48
C LYS A 449 -56.50 58.33 -17.67
N LYS A 450 -55.19 58.16 -17.96
CA LYS A 450 -54.43 57.55 -19.09
C LYS A 450 -53.04 57.03 -18.62
N ALA A 451 -52.60 55.85 -19.10
CA ALA A 451 -51.19 55.34 -19.17
C ALA A 451 -50.42 55.10 -17.84
N ALA A 452 -49.37 54.26 -17.77
CA ALA A 452 -48.99 53.05 -18.53
C ALA A 452 -47.81 52.32 -17.83
N ALA A 453 -47.70 50.99 -18.03
CA ALA A 453 -46.61 50.10 -17.55
C ALA A 453 -46.44 49.98 -16.02
N ALA A 454 -45.77 48.95 -15.45
CA ALA A 454 -45.55 47.52 -15.75
C ALA A 454 -44.78 46.91 -14.54
N THR A 455 -44.63 45.60 -14.28
CA THR A 455 -45.03 44.31 -14.91
C THR A 455 -45.51 43.35 -13.81
N ASP A 456 -46.41 42.40 -14.08
CA ASP A 456 -46.62 41.21 -13.22
C ASP A 456 -47.26 40.04 -14.00
N GLU A 457 -46.53 38.93 -14.14
CA GLU A 457 -46.97 37.61 -14.62
C GLU A 457 -46.08 36.60 -13.84
N LEU A 458 -46.55 35.74 -12.92
CA LEU A 458 -47.64 34.75 -12.94
C LEU A 458 -47.45 33.61 -13.95
N GLU A 459 -46.86 32.52 -13.45
CA GLU A 459 -47.15 31.17 -13.92
C GLU A 459 -48.57 30.76 -13.48
N ASP A 460 -49.30 30.04 -14.33
CA ASP A 460 -50.11 28.91 -13.87
C ASP A 460 -50.32 27.90 -15.03
N ALA A 461 -50.67 26.65 -14.71
CA ALA A 461 -50.53 25.50 -15.60
C ALA A 461 -51.87 24.97 -16.18
N VAL A 462 -51.78 24.29 -17.33
CA VAL A 462 -52.64 23.14 -17.66
C VAL A 462 -51.92 22.18 -18.63
N SER A 463 -52.39 20.93 -18.68
CA SER A 463 -51.64 19.77 -19.20
C SER A 463 -52.33 19.04 -20.35
N ALA A 464 -51.52 18.33 -21.15
CA ALA A 464 -51.87 17.17 -22.01
C ALA A 464 -52.79 17.45 -23.23
N GLU A 465 -52.91 16.62 -24.27
CA GLU A 465 -52.32 15.30 -24.62
C GLU A 465 -51.82 15.32 -26.10
N GLY A 466 -51.13 14.26 -26.60
CA GLY A 466 -50.96 14.10 -28.07
C GLY A 466 -49.80 13.20 -28.56
N ALA A 467 -50.14 11.99 -29.00
CA ALA A 467 -49.30 10.94 -29.61
C ALA A 467 -48.16 11.33 -30.59
N ALA A 468 -46.94 10.77 -30.34
CA ALA A 468 -46.30 9.64 -31.06
C ALA A 468 -46.11 9.67 -32.62
N PRO A 469 -45.22 8.82 -33.22
CA PRO A 469 -43.74 8.92 -33.23
C PRO A 469 -43.12 8.70 -34.65
N ILE A 470 -41.82 8.34 -34.74
CA ILE A 470 -41.11 7.55 -35.80
C ILE A 470 -40.05 8.26 -36.70
N ALA A 471 -38.90 7.60 -36.79
CA ALA A 471 -37.85 7.51 -37.84
C ALA A 471 -36.87 8.66 -38.20
N ASP A 472 -35.63 8.18 -38.25
CA ASP A 472 -34.42 8.55 -39.00
C ASP A 472 -34.60 9.05 -40.45
N ASP A 473 -33.63 9.86 -40.93
CA ASP A 473 -32.61 9.37 -41.90
C ASP A 473 -31.30 10.23 -41.79
N ALA A 474 -30.29 9.94 -42.61
CA ALA A 474 -28.87 10.23 -42.34
C ALA A 474 -28.13 11.04 -43.44
N SER A 475 -26.79 10.86 -43.52
CA SER A 475 -25.80 11.48 -44.44
C SER A 475 -25.41 12.94 -44.09
N ALA A 476 -24.12 13.28 -43.84
CA ALA A 476 -22.94 13.38 -44.73
C ALA A 476 -22.83 14.77 -45.43
N GLU A 477 -21.67 15.35 -45.74
CA GLU A 477 -20.27 14.88 -45.67
C GLU A 477 -19.25 16.04 -45.43
N LYS A 478 -17.95 15.71 -45.44
CA LYS A 478 -16.72 16.53 -45.34
C LYS A 478 -16.78 17.98 -45.91
N ALA A 479 -16.04 18.91 -45.29
CA ALA A 479 -14.77 19.48 -45.83
C ALA A 479 -14.20 20.65 -45.01
N ALA A 480 -12.92 20.98 -45.24
CA ALA A 480 -12.18 22.15 -44.74
C ALA A 480 -11.13 22.55 -45.82
N PRO A 481 -10.20 23.51 -45.62
CA PRO A 481 -10.17 24.72 -44.79
C PRO A 481 -9.83 26.00 -45.61
N ALA A 482 -9.78 27.19 -44.97
CA ALA A 482 -9.15 28.39 -45.56
C ALA A 482 -8.32 29.21 -44.52
N LYS A 483 -7.33 29.97 -45.00
CA LYS A 483 -6.41 30.84 -44.21
C LYS A 483 -6.33 32.23 -44.84
N LYS A 484 -5.77 33.19 -44.07
CA LYS A 484 -5.35 34.58 -44.40
C LYS A 484 -6.43 35.66 -44.20
N ALA A 485 -6.11 36.94 -43.94
CA ALA A 485 -4.93 37.53 -43.28
C ALA A 485 -5.17 39.03 -42.96
N ALA A 486 -4.62 39.49 -41.84
CA ALA A 486 -4.15 40.86 -41.51
C ALA A 486 -4.79 42.12 -42.15
N LYS A 487 -5.30 43.02 -41.30
CA LYS A 487 -4.71 44.37 -41.10
C LYS A 487 -5.24 45.09 -39.84
N ALA A 488 -4.45 46.06 -39.36
CA ALA A 488 -4.75 47.05 -38.31
C ALA A 488 -5.05 48.42 -39.00
N PRO A 489 -5.07 49.62 -38.35
CA PRO A 489 -4.82 49.97 -36.93
C PRO A 489 -5.71 51.10 -36.33
N SER A 490 -5.51 51.41 -35.04
CA SER A 490 -5.54 52.81 -34.53
C SER A 490 -4.90 52.98 -33.14
N ALA A 491 -4.07 54.04 -33.03
CA ALA A 491 -3.98 55.05 -31.94
C ALA A 491 -3.95 54.59 -30.45
N ALA A 492 -2.82 54.76 -29.73
CA ALA A 492 -2.34 55.99 -29.04
C ALA A 492 -2.98 56.19 -27.64
N LYS A 493 -2.28 56.58 -26.57
CA LYS A 493 -0.93 57.19 -26.38
C LYS A 493 -0.32 56.73 -25.03
N LYS A 494 1.02 56.83 -24.94
CA LYS A 494 1.90 57.29 -23.82
C LYS A 494 1.34 57.28 -22.36
N GLU A 495 2.16 57.01 -21.34
CA GLU A 495 3.55 57.53 -21.19
C GLU A 495 4.50 56.60 -20.42
N ALA A 496 5.81 56.88 -20.50
CA ALA A 496 6.87 56.15 -19.83
C ALA A 496 8.03 57.10 -19.46
N VAL A 497 8.76 56.80 -18.39
CA VAL A 497 10.03 57.45 -18.04
C VAL A 497 11.17 56.44 -18.23
N ALA A 498 12.27 56.89 -18.83
CA ALA A 498 13.34 56.06 -19.38
C ALA A 498 14.71 56.29 -18.69
N PRO A 499 15.71 55.40 -18.86
CA PRO A 499 16.93 55.38 -18.04
C PRO A 499 18.15 56.08 -18.67
N ALA A 500 19.17 56.32 -17.84
CA ALA A 500 20.51 56.76 -18.21
C ALA A 500 21.54 56.32 -17.13
N THR A 501 22.86 56.28 -17.33
CA THR A 501 23.73 55.53 -18.28
C THR A 501 25.20 55.79 -17.91
N LYS A 502 26.15 54.89 -18.25
CA LYS A 502 27.63 55.01 -18.08
C LYS A 502 28.09 54.90 -16.61
N ALA A 503 29.31 54.45 -16.27
CA ALA A 503 30.56 54.41 -17.06
C ALA A 503 31.36 53.08 -16.90
N ALA A 504 32.58 53.04 -17.45
CA ALA A 504 33.51 51.90 -17.41
C ALA A 504 34.94 52.37 -17.06
N VAL A 505 35.86 51.48 -16.68
CA VAL A 505 37.32 51.67 -16.92
C VAL A 505 38.16 50.37 -16.76
N LYS A 506 38.95 50.08 -17.81
CA LYS A 506 40.26 49.40 -17.93
C LYS A 506 40.71 48.29 -16.97
N ALA A 507 41.27 47.24 -17.58
CA ALA A 507 42.38 46.45 -17.04
C ALA A 507 43.75 46.98 -17.57
N PRO A 508 44.88 46.51 -17.03
CA PRO A 508 46.11 46.33 -17.81
C PRO A 508 46.72 44.90 -17.69
N ALA A 509 47.65 44.55 -18.57
CA ALA A 509 48.25 43.21 -18.67
C ALA A 509 49.75 43.23 -18.98
N LYS A 510 50.45 42.10 -18.77
CA LYS A 510 51.74 41.65 -19.37
C LYS A 510 51.77 40.10 -19.24
N LYS A 511 52.07 39.27 -20.27
CA LYS A 511 53.25 39.12 -21.16
C LYS A 511 54.45 38.42 -20.47
N ALA A 512 55.18 37.47 -21.10
CA ALA A 512 55.05 36.84 -22.44
C ALA A 512 55.96 35.58 -22.62
N ALA A 513 55.87 34.95 -23.82
CA ALA A 513 56.89 34.11 -24.50
C ALA A 513 57.12 32.66 -23.97
N SER A 514 57.53 31.66 -24.79
CA SER A 514 57.78 31.58 -26.25
C SER A 514 57.67 30.13 -26.80
N ALA A 515 57.57 29.99 -28.14
CA ALA A 515 57.53 28.73 -28.92
C ALA A 515 58.95 28.40 -29.51
N PRO A 516 59.22 27.60 -30.60
CA PRO A 516 58.35 26.92 -31.60
C PRO A 516 58.83 25.53 -32.16
N ALA A 517 58.21 25.09 -33.29
CA ALA A 517 58.66 24.07 -34.28
C ALA A 517 58.42 22.56 -33.97
N LYS A 518 58.23 21.62 -34.94
CA LYS A 518 58.22 21.68 -36.43
C LYS A 518 57.41 20.53 -37.10
N VAL A 519 56.65 20.88 -38.14
CA VAL A 519 56.28 20.18 -39.43
C VAL A 519 56.71 18.71 -39.69
N VAL A 520 55.81 17.86 -40.27
CA VAL A 520 55.87 17.17 -41.61
C VAL A 520 54.55 16.37 -41.89
N ALA A 521 54.26 16.00 -43.15
CA ALA A 521 52.95 16.19 -43.81
C ALA A 521 52.54 15.17 -44.92
N LYS A 522 51.27 15.23 -45.37
CA LYS A 522 50.63 14.55 -46.56
C LYS A 522 50.41 13.02 -46.38
N LYS A 523 49.51 12.30 -47.09
CA LYS A 523 48.62 12.47 -48.28
C LYS A 523 47.39 11.52 -48.05
N ALA A 524 46.11 11.88 -48.23
CA ALA A 524 45.28 11.95 -49.46
C ALA A 524 45.45 10.75 -50.44
N VAL A 525 44.41 10.09 -50.99
CA VAL A 525 42.99 10.47 -51.26
C VAL A 525 41.95 9.51 -50.57
N ALA A 526 40.76 9.02 -51.01
CA ALA A 526 39.95 8.98 -52.26
C ALA A 526 38.39 9.18 -52.06
N LYS A 527 37.50 8.35 -52.64
CA LYS A 527 36.01 8.47 -52.76
C LYS A 527 35.29 7.09 -52.59
N VAL A 528 34.17 6.89 -51.88
CA VAL A 528 32.74 7.26 -52.17
C VAL A 528 32.27 6.74 -53.54
N PRO A 529 31.26 5.84 -53.66
CA PRO A 529 29.84 6.20 -53.42
C PRO A 529 28.93 5.10 -52.79
N ALA A 530 27.66 5.45 -52.57
CA ALA A 530 26.65 4.67 -51.82
C ALA A 530 25.44 4.20 -52.67
N LYS A 531 24.70 3.19 -52.17
CA LYS A 531 23.21 3.06 -52.18
C LYS A 531 22.76 1.61 -51.89
N LYS A 532 21.89 1.39 -50.88
CA LYS A 532 20.54 0.78 -51.00
C LYS A 532 19.88 0.46 -49.65
N ALA A 533 18.59 0.75 -49.60
CA ALA A 533 17.53 0.19 -48.76
C ALA A 533 16.22 0.28 -49.59
N PRO A 534 15.07 -0.30 -49.19
CA PRO A 534 14.79 -1.15 -48.02
C PRO A 534 14.18 -2.53 -48.39
N ALA A 535 13.88 -3.37 -47.38
CA ALA A 535 12.96 -4.50 -47.50
C ALA A 535 12.25 -4.83 -46.15
N LYS A 536 10.98 -5.27 -46.24
CA LYS A 536 10.03 -5.67 -45.17
C LYS A 536 8.88 -6.45 -45.87
N PRO A 537 7.94 -7.14 -45.19
CA PRO A 537 8.11 -8.13 -44.10
C PRO A 537 7.16 -9.36 -44.26
N VAL A 538 7.60 -10.61 -44.12
CA VAL A 538 6.71 -11.81 -44.25
C VAL A 538 7.21 -13.02 -43.41
N PRO A 539 6.38 -14.04 -43.07
CA PRO A 539 5.65 -14.00 -41.79
C PRO A 539 5.80 -15.28 -40.94
N ALA A 540 5.07 -15.33 -39.82
CA ALA A 540 4.99 -16.49 -38.92
C ALA A 540 4.36 -17.74 -39.57
N LYS A 541 4.71 -18.93 -39.04
CA LYS A 541 4.03 -20.20 -39.33
C LYS A 541 3.51 -20.84 -38.04
N LYS A 542 2.22 -21.19 -38.03
CA LYS A 542 1.56 -21.96 -36.96
C LYS A 542 1.75 -23.45 -37.23
N THR A 543 1.86 -24.26 -36.18
CA THR A 543 1.67 -25.72 -36.24
C THR A 543 0.78 -26.19 -35.09
N ALA A 544 -0.38 -26.74 -35.45
CA ALA A 544 -1.43 -27.25 -34.57
C ALA A 544 -2.19 -28.36 -35.36
N PRO A 545 -3.00 -29.25 -34.73
CA PRO A 545 -2.60 -30.65 -34.73
C PRO A 545 -3.49 -31.60 -35.55
N ALA A 546 -2.94 -32.77 -35.89
CA ALA A 546 -3.66 -33.86 -36.56
C ALA A 546 -4.40 -34.76 -35.55
N LYS A 547 -5.63 -35.16 -35.90
CA LYS A 547 -6.52 -35.99 -35.06
C LYS A 547 -6.35 -37.49 -35.33
N LYS A 548 -6.59 -38.34 -34.32
CA LYS A 548 -7.46 -39.53 -34.41
C LYS A 548 -7.73 -40.17 -33.04
N ALA A 549 -8.86 -40.87 -32.93
CA ALA A 549 -9.40 -41.65 -31.80
C ALA A 549 -10.45 -42.64 -32.40
N PRO A 550 -11.32 -43.37 -31.65
CA PRO A 550 -11.29 -43.84 -30.25
C PRO A 550 -11.67 -45.36 -30.08
N ALA A 551 -11.33 -46.00 -28.94
CA ALA A 551 -11.95 -47.23 -28.36
C ALA A 551 -11.22 -47.65 -27.06
N LYS A 552 -11.71 -48.45 -26.10
CA LYS A 552 -13.05 -48.83 -25.54
C LYS A 552 -12.80 -49.51 -24.15
N LYS A 553 -13.82 -49.65 -23.29
CA LYS A 553 -13.80 -50.44 -22.01
C LYS A 553 -13.81 -51.97 -22.28
N PRO A 554 -13.30 -52.85 -21.39
CA PRO A 554 -13.93 -53.31 -20.11
C PRO A 554 -12.95 -53.26 -18.90
N THR A 555 -13.25 -53.42 -17.59
CA THR A 555 -14.30 -54.01 -16.71
C THR A 555 -14.23 -55.52 -16.34
N ALA A 556 -13.98 -55.76 -15.04
CA ALA A 556 -14.46 -56.85 -14.15
C ALA A 556 -13.62 -58.15 -13.85
N ALA A 557 -13.27 -58.28 -12.56
CA ALA A 557 -13.41 -59.43 -11.63
C ALA A 557 -12.74 -60.82 -11.86
N ASN A 558 -11.81 -61.20 -10.96
CA ASN A 558 -11.89 -62.33 -9.98
C ASN A 558 -10.62 -62.39 -9.08
N LYS A 559 -10.70 -62.63 -7.75
CA LYS A 559 -10.59 -63.93 -7.00
C LYS A 559 -9.26 -64.70 -7.23
N THR A 560 -8.56 -65.28 -6.24
CA THR A 560 -8.81 -65.43 -4.77
C THR A 560 -7.50 -65.61 -3.97
N ALA A 561 -7.58 -65.61 -2.63
CA ALA A 561 -6.49 -65.74 -1.66
C ALA A 561 -5.80 -67.14 -1.59
N VAL A 562 -4.73 -67.28 -0.77
CA VAL A 562 -4.54 -68.36 0.25
C VAL A 562 -3.20 -68.23 1.05
N LYS A 563 -3.19 -68.75 2.30
CA LYS A 563 -2.05 -69.06 3.22
C LYS A 563 -1.28 -67.93 3.96
N ALA A 564 -1.58 -67.82 5.25
CA ALA A 564 -0.60 -67.69 6.36
C ALA A 564 -0.36 -69.12 6.97
N PRO A 565 0.18 -69.36 8.20
CA PRO A 565 0.87 -68.50 9.19
C PRO A 565 2.15 -69.11 9.84
N VAL A 566 2.93 -68.31 10.60
CA VAL A 566 3.85 -68.82 11.67
C VAL A 566 3.83 -67.90 12.91
N LYS A 567 4.14 -68.46 14.08
CA LYS A 567 4.02 -67.92 15.47
C LYS A 567 5.20 -67.01 15.88
N VAL A 568 4.97 -65.85 16.52
CA VAL A 568 4.86 -65.56 17.99
C VAL A 568 6.14 -65.72 18.83
N ALA A 569 6.58 -64.59 19.43
CA ALA A 569 7.30 -64.51 20.71
C ALA A 569 6.86 -63.22 21.46
N GLN A 570 7.09 -63.10 22.78
CA GLN A 570 6.43 -62.08 23.63
C GLN A 570 7.39 -61.23 24.51
N LYS A 571 6.85 -60.11 25.01
CA LYS A 571 7.17 -59.40 26.29
C LYS A 571 8.56 -58.77 26.45
N LYS A 572 8.56 -57.45 26.66
CA LYS A 572 8.64 -56.86 28.01
C LYS A 572 8.15 -55.40 28.00
N ALA A 573 7.77 -54.88 29.16
CA ALA A 573 7.48 -53.47 29.41
C ALA A 573 8.55 -52.88 30.35
N PRO A 574 8.66 -51.55 30.43
CA PRO A 574 9.08 -50.87 31.65
C PRO A 574 7.92 -50.06 32.27
N ALA A 575 8.05 -49.75 33.57
CA ALA A 575 7.03 -49.07 34.36
C ALA A 575 7.47 -47.67 34.83
N LYS A 576 6.59 -47.04 35.61
CA LYS A 576 6.63 -45.64 36.06
C LYS A 576 7.93 -45.19 36.77
N SER A 577 8.18 -43.89 36.61
CA SER A 577 8.81 -42.91 37.52
C SER A 577 9.21 -43.32 38.94
N PRO A 578 10.23 -42.62 39.49
CA PRO A 578 10.00 -41.89 40.73
C PRO A 578 10.29 -40.38 40.61
N ALA A 579 9.62 -39.57 41.44
CA ALA A 579 9.87 -38.14 41.56
C ALA A 579 10.98 -37.85 42.59
N LYS A 580 11.53 -36.62 42.55
CA LYS A 580 12.26 -36.02 43.68
C LYS A 580 11.63 -34.68 44.03
N THR A 581 11.26 -34.52 45.31
CA THR A 581 10.68 -33.31 45.90
C THR A 581 11.77 -32.33 46.37
N PRO A 582 11.44 -31.03 46.57
CA PRO A 582 12.42 -30.00 46.91
C PRO A 582 12.80 -29.96 48.40
N ALA A 583 13.97 -29.40 48.70
CA ALA A 583 14.42 -29.11 50.06
C ALA A 583 13.92 -27.75 50.57
N LYS A 584 13.81 -27.61 51.90
CA LYS A 584 13.19 -26.46 52.60
C LYS A 584 14.06 -25.20 52.60
N ALA A 585 13.40 -24.03 52.60
CA ALA A 585 13.93 -22.78 53.12
C ALA A 585 13.04 -22.26 54.28
N PRO A 586 13.59 -21.83 55.42
CA PRO A 586 12.79 -21.39 56.57
C PRO A 586 12.66 -19.86 56.72
N ALA A 587 11.42 -19.43 57.02
CA ALA A 587 11.02 -18.30 57.87
C ALA A 587 11.80 -16.95 57.91
N LYS A 588 11.08 -15.89 57.49
CA LYS A 588 10.94 -14.57 58.14
C LYS A 588 12.10 -14.05 59.03
N LYS A 589 12.71 -12.91 58.62
CA LYS A 589 13.09 -11.84 59.57
C LYS A 589 13.18 -10.45 58.93
N ALA A 590 12.25 -9.58 59.35
CA ALA A 590 12.39 -8.13 59.46
C ALA A 590 12.09 -7.78 60.94
N PRO A 591 12.39 -6.58 61.47
CA PRO A 591 12.83 -5.35 60.81
C PRO A 591 14.11 -4.71 61.40
N ALA A 592 14.56 -3.61 60.80
CA ALA A 592 15.47 -2.63 61.44
C ALA A 592 15.13 -1.20 60.96
N LYS A 593 15.23 -0.20 61.85
CA LYS A 593 15.01 1.24 61.55
C LYS A 593 16.31 2.03 61.68
N ALA A 594 16.70 2.77 60.65
CA ALA A 594 17.50 4.01 60.73
C ALA A 594 17.30 4.78 59.39
N ALA A 595 16.87 6.04 59.27
CA ALA A 595 16.80 7.25 60.11
C ALA A 595 17.96 8.26 59.90
N LYS A 596 17.67 9.26 59.04
CA LYS A 596 18.17 10.66 59.03
C LYS A 596 19.69 10.95 58.99
N LYS A 597 20.14 11.56 57.89
CA LYS A 597 20.71 12.93 57.77
C LYS A 597 20.74 13.29 56.27
N LYS A 598 20.21 14.44 55.82
CA LYS A 598 20.88 15.77 55.76
C LYS A 598 22.27 15.65 55.12
N HIS A 599 22.50 16.20 53.92
CA HIS A 599 22.20 17.59 53.55
C HIS A 599 21.41 17.76 52.24
#